data_AF-A0A0C3F810-F1
#
_entry.id   AF-A0A0C3F810-F1
#
_cell.length_a   1.000
_cell.length_b   1.000
_cell.length_c   1.000
_cell.angle_alpha   90.00
_cell.angle_beta   90.00
_cell.angle_gamma   90.00
#
_symmetry.space_group_name_H-M   'P 1'
#
loop_
_entity.id
_entity.type
_entity.pdbx_description
1 polymer ?
#
loop_
_entity_poly.entity_id
_entity_poly.type
_entity_poly.pdbx_seq_one_letter_code
_entity_poly.pdbx_strand_id
1 'polypeptide(L)' 'MRVSLHQWKPSVTLSTVLAIVQEKVNNPSPDDPFEPDIAAVLKTDKTKFLLTAKEWTKKYAT' A
#
# COMPACT_ATOMS: atom_id res chain seq x y z
N MET A 1 4.40 -7.80 -2.59
CA MET A 1 4.94 -6.43 -2.53
C MET A 1 6.40 -6.44 -2.06
N ARG A 2 7.34 -6.56 -2.99
CA ARG A 2 8.73 -6.15 -2.76
C ARG A 2 8.84 -4.71 -3.25
N VAL A 3 9.64 -3.85 -2.60
CA VAL A 3 10.48 -2.95 -3.41
C VAL A 3 11.34 -3.93 -4.18
N SER A 4 10.87 -4.37 -5.34
CA SER A 4 11.51 -5.43 -6.08
C SER A 4 12.93 -4.95 -6.30
N LEU A 5 13.92 -5.65 -5.75
CA LEU A 5 15.35 -5.39 -6.02
C LEU A 5 15.58 -5.19 -7.53
N HIS A 6 14.74 -5.83 -8.35
CA HIS A 6 14.60 -5.68 -9.79
C HIS A 6 14.33 -4.25 -10.33
N GLN A 7 13.72 -3.33 -9.58
CA GLN A 7 13.44 -1.95 -9.98
C GLN A 7 14.38 -0.92 -9.34
N TRP A 8 15.18 -1.32 -8.35
CA TRP A 8 16.13 -0.42 -7.72
C TRP A 8 17.22 -0.01 -8.70
N LYS A 9 17.54 1.28 -8.75
CA LYS A 9 18.67 1.86 -9.49
C LYS A 9 19.53 2.66 -8.52
N PRO A 10 20.85 2.77 -8.73
CA PRO A 10 21.72 3.59 -7.88
C PRO A 10 21.30 5.06 -7.79
N SER A 11 20.54 5.56 -8.76
CA SER A 11 19.99 6.92 -8.79
C SER A 11 18.73 7.13 -7.94
N VAL A 12 18.16 6.07 -7.35
CA VAL A 12 16.97 6.18 -6.52
C VAL A 12 17.35 6.82 -5.18
N THR A 13 16.77 7.99 -4.90
CA THR A 13 16.99 8.71 -3.64
C THR A 13 16.00 8.30 -2.57
N LEU A 14 16.32 8.58 -1.29
CA LEU A 14 15.38 8.36 -0.18
C LEU A 14 14.05 9.11 -0.39
N SER A 15 14.09 10.36 -0.86
CA SER A 15 12.89 11.15 -1.17
C SER A 15 12.02 10.48 -2.24
N THR A 16 12.63 9.90 -3.27
CA THR A 16 11.92 9.14 -4.30
C THR A 16 11.26 7.89 -3.71
N VAL A 17 11.95 7.17 -2.82
CA VAL A 17 11.39 5.99 -2.14
C VAL A 17 10.18 6.38 -1.27
N LEU A 18 10.30 7.45 -0.49
CA LEU A 18 9.21 7.94 0.36
C LEU A 18 8.00 8.38 -0.48
N ALA A 19 8.23 9.07 -1.60
CA ALA A 19 7.16 9.45 -2.53
C ALA A 19 6.44 8.22 -3.12
N ILE A 20 7.19 7.17 -3.49
CA ILE A 20 6.61 5.91 -3.98
C ILE A 20 5.76 5.24 -2.88
N VAL A 21 6.23 5.23 -1.64
CA VAL A 21 5.48 4.66 -0.51
C VAL A 21 4.19 5.46 -0.27
N GLN A 22 4.27 6.79 -0.22
CA GLN A 22 3.11 7.66 -0.04
C GLN A 22 2.07 7.44 -1.14
N GLU A 23 2.51 7.40 -2.40
CA GLU A 23 1.63 7.18 -3.54
C GLU A 23 0.91 5.83 -3.46
N LYS A 24 1.63 4.77 -3.08
CA LYS A 24 1.05 3.43 -2.92
C LYS A 24 0.04 3.34 -1.78
N VAL A 25 0.28 4.04 -0.67
CA VAL A 25 -0.65 4.08 0.47
C VAL A 25 -1.92 4.84 0.09
N ASN A 26 -1.79 5.94 -0.66
CA ASN A 26 -2.93 6.75 -1.10
C ASN A 26 -3.75 6.07 -2.20
N ASN A 27 -3.11 5.29 -3.07
CA ASN A 27 -3.71 4.66 -4.24
C ASN A 27 -3.50 3.14 -4.22
N PRO A 28 -4.17 2.40 -3.32
CA PRO A 28 -4.05 0.94 -3.26
C PRO A 28 -4.64 0.28 -4.51
N SER A 29 -3.94 -0.70 -5.09
CA SER A 29 -4.37 -1.50 -6.26
C SER A 29 -4.51 -2.99 -5.90
N PRO A 30 -5.55 -3.68 -6.41
CA PRO A 30 -5.74 -5.12 -6.22
C PRO A 30 -4.99 -6.00 -7.25
N ASP A 31 -4.23 -5.42 -8.19
CA ASP A 31 -3.70 -6.15 -9.36
C ASP A 31 -2.45 -7.02 -9.06
N ASP A 32 -1.69 -6.66 -8.02
CA ASP A 32 -0.57 -7.46 -7.49
C ASP A 32 -0.53 -7.37 -5.96
N PRO A 33 -1.46 -8.05 -5.26
CA PRO A 33 -1.63 -7.86 -3.84
C PRO A 33 -0.58 -8.66 -3.06
N PHE A 34 -0.03 -8.04 -2.00
CA PHE A 34 0.76 -8.80 -1.02
C PHE A 34 -0.11 -9.72 -0.17
N GLU A 35 -1.29 -9.23 0.21
CA GLU A 35 -2.30 -9.95 0.98
C GLU A 35 -3.56 -10.12 0.12
N PRO A 36 -3.78 -11.29 -0.49
CA PRO A 36 -4.90 -11.53 -1.42
C PRO A 36 -6.27 -11.25 -0.80
N ASP A 37 -6.45 -11.60 0.48
CA ASP A 37 -7.73 -11.42 1.19
C ASP A 37 -8.07 -9.94 1.38
N ILE A 38 -7.08 -9.11 1.72
CA ILE A 38 -7.26 -7.67 1.87
C ILE A 38 -7.61 -7.04 0.52
N ALA A 39 -6.96 -7.50 -0.56
CA ALA A 39 -7.23 -7.02 -1.91
C ALA A 39 -8.60 -7.47 -2.43
N ALA A 40 -9.06 -8.67 -2.06
CA ALA A 40 -10.42 -9.11 -2.35
C ALA A 40 -11.46 -8.18 -1.69
N VAL A 41 -11.24 -7.76 -0.44
CA VAL A 41 -12.09 -6.75 0.23
C VAL A 41 -12.03 -5.41 -0.50
N LEU A 42 -10.85 -4.92 -0.91
CA LEU A 42 -10.74 -3.69 -1.68
C LEU A 42 -11.55 -3.75 -3.00
N LYS A 43 -11.54 -4.92 -3.68
CA LYS A 43 -12.25 -5.12 -4.95
C LYS A 43 -13.77 -5.28 -4.78
N THR A 44 -14.23 -5.87 -3.67
CA THR A 44 -15.63 -6.24 -3.45
C THR A 44 -16.40 -5.27 -2.56
N ASP A 45 -15.74 -4.66 -1.58
CA ASP A 45 -16.32 -3.72 -0.62
C ASP A 45 -15.28 -2.67 -0.18
N LYS A 46 -15.13 -1.63 -1.02
CA LYS A 46 -14.20 -0.53 -0.79
C LYS A 46 -14.53 0.26 0.50
N THR A 47 -15.80 0.34 0.88
CA THR A 47 -16.22 1.05 2.10
C THR A 47 -15.70 0.32 3.34
N LYS A 48 -15.88 -0.99 3.41
CA LYS A 48 -15.34 -1.82 4.49
C LYS A 48 -13.81 -1.74 4.55
N PHE A 49 -13.13 -1.82 3.40
CA PHE A 49 -11.68 -1.65 3.32
C PHE A 49 -11.22 -0.33 3.98
N LEU A 50 -11.85 0.79 3.62
CA LEU A 50 -11.49 2.11 4.15
C LEU A 50 -11.77 2.25 5.65
N LEU A 51 -12.88 1.69 6.14
CA LEU A 51 -13.21 1.70 7.57
C LEU A 51 -12.17 0.90 8.36
N THR A 52 -11.84 -0.31 7.93
CA THR A 52 -10.81 -1.15 8.57
C THR A 52 -9.45 -0.47 8.52
N ALA A 53 -9.06 0.13 7.39
CA ALA A 53 -7.81 0.87 7.28
C ALA A 53 -7.73 2.02 8.32
N LYS A 54 -8.80 2.80 8.47
CA LYS A 54 -8.87 3.89 9.46
C LYS A 54 -8.76 3.38 10.90
N GLU A 55 -9.44 2.29 11.23
CA GLU A 55 -9.38 1.67 12.56
C GLU A 55 -7.97 1.18 12.89
N TRP A 56 -7.30 0.54 11.94
CA TRP A 56 -5.94 0.03 12.12
C TRP A 56 -4.93 1.18 12.26
N THR A 57 -5.03 2.22 11.44
CA THR A 57 -4.19 3.42 11.60
C THR A 57 -4.35 4.03 12.98
N LYS A 58 -5.59 4.17 13.48
CA LYS A 58 -5.85 4.68 14.83
C LYS A 58 -5.25 3.78 15.92
N LYS A 59 -5.22 2.48 15.71
CA LYS A 59 -4.75 1.50 16.72
C LYS A 59 -3.22 1.42 16.80
N TYR A 60 -2.52 1.55 15.68
CA TYR A 60 -1.09 1.22 15.59
C TYR A 60 -0.17 2.37 15.15
N ALA A 61 -0.71 3.49 14.67
CA ALA A 61 0.08 4.56 14.05
C ALA A 61 -0.35 5.97 14.50
N THR A 62 -0.88 6.10 15.72
CA THR A 62 -1.12 7.38 16.40
C THR A 62 0.13 7.94 17.04
#